data_AF-A0A517MYV8-F1
#
_entry.id   AF-A0A517MYV8-F1
#
_cell.length_a   1.000
_cell.length_b   1.000
_cell.length_c   1.000
_cell.angle_alpha   90.00
_cell.angle_beta   90.00
_cell.angle_gamma   90.00
#
_symmetry.space_group_name_H-M   'P 1'
#
loop_
_entity.id
_entity.type
_entity.pdbx_description
1 polymer ?
#
loop_
_entity_poly.entity_id
_entity_poly.type
_entity_poly.pdbx_seq_one_letter_code
_entity_poly.pdbx_strand_id
1 'polypeptide(L)'
;MFLAHSFRLRHPWDQETGETCDFTRWSRGFHKPTGLEPSDRMWLVVSGLPAGCTVVVNEQELPAPAANKPGQYEVTELLGDTNRIEITVPAEHEQPVPFPYDVRLGIVGCE
;
A
#
# COMPACT_ATOMS: atom_id res chain seq x y z
N MET A 1 21.08 3.22 -9.50
CA MET A 1 19.67 2.94 -9.16
C MET A 1 19.19 4.04 -8.24
N PHE A 2 18.80 5.17 -8.83
CA PHE A 2 18.38 6.35 -8.07
C PHE A 2 16.89 6.23 -7.79
N LEU A 3 16.53 6.32 -6.52
CA LEU A 3 15.14 6.39 -6.08
C LEU A 3 14.70 7.84 -6.32
N ALA A 4 14.10 8.11 -7.48
CA ALA A 4 13.84 9.47 -7.97
C ALA A 4 12.92 10.24 -7.02
N HIS A 5 11.86 9.58 -6.52
CA HIS A 5 10.95 10.17 -5.53
C HIS A 5 10.25 9.09 -4.72
N SER A 6 10.18 9.26 -3.40
CA SER A 6 9.32 8.44 -2.54
C SER A 6 8.21 9.27 -1.90
N PHE A 7 6.96 8.90 -2.12
CA PHE A 7 5.79 9.48 -1.48
C PHE A 7 5.33 8.58 -0.35
N ARG A 8 5.30 9.12 0.87
CA ARG A 8 4.66 8.45 2.00
C ARG A 8 3.16 8.68 1.92
N LEU A 9 2.39 7.60 1.83
CA LEU A 9 0.94 7.64 1.91
C LEU A 9 0.51 7.77 3.39
N ARG A 10 0.76 8.95 3.97
CA ARG A 10 0.30 9.32 5.33
C ARG A 10 -1.10 9.92 5.24
N HIS A 11 -1.96 9.68 6.22
CA HIS A 11 -3.32 10.23 6.49
C HIS A 11 -4.01 11.11 5.40
N PRO A 12 -5.32 10.94 5.13
CA PRO A 12 -6.28 10.06 5.80
C PRO A 12 -6.37 8.67 5.14
N TRP A 13 -6.44 7.63 5.96
CA TRP A 13 -6.88 6.29 5.56
C TRP A 13 -8.30 6.10 6.09
N ASP A 14 -9.17 5.53 5.28
CA ASP A 14 -10.51 5.15 5.70
C ASP A 14 -10.43 3.79 6.39
N GLN A 15 -10.99 3.68 7.59
CA GLN A 15 -10.98 2.46 8.38
C GLN A 15 -12.40 1.90 8.42
N GLU A 16 -12.57 0.72 7.86
CA GLU A 16 -13.79 -0.06 7.89
C GLU A 16 -13.54 -1.34 8.68
N THR A 17 -14.20 -1.48 9.83
CA THR A 17 -14.17 -2.74 10.57
C THR A 17 -15.21 -3.67 9.96
N GLY A 18 -14.83 -4.92 9.69
CA GLY A 18 -15.77 -5.92 9.20
C GLY A 18 -16.93 -6.13 10.18
N GLU A 19 -18.10 -6.53 9.70
CA GLU A 19 -19.33 -6.67 10.49
C GLU A 19 -19.17 -7.56 11.73
N THR A 20 -18.34 -8.60 11.64
CA THR A 20 -18.04 -9.54 12.73
C THR A 20 -16.89 -9.06 13.63
N CYS A 21 -16.31 -7.89 13.35
CA CYS A 21 -15.07 -7.41 13.97
C CYS A 21 -13.89 -8.39 13.84
N ASP A 22 -13.93 -9.26 12.81
CA ASP A 22 -12.93 -10.33 12.57
C ASP A 22 -11.73 -9.82 11.76
N PHE A 23 -11.91 -8.70 11.05
CA PHE A 23 -10.85 -8.00 10.33
C PHE A 23 -11.12 -6.49 10.28
N THR A 24 -10.06 -5.72 10.12
CA THR A 24 -10.10 -4.28 9.84
C THR A 24 -9.59 -4.05 8.43
N ARG A 25 -10.43 -3.47 7.57
CA ARG A 25 -10.08 -3.02 6.23
C ARG A 25 -9.71 -1.54 6.26
N TRP A 26 -8.55 -1.23 5.71
CA TRP A 26 -8.05 0.12 5.54
C TRP A 26 -8.06 0.45 4.06
N SER A 27 -8.86 1.42 3.63
CA SER A 27 -8.92 1.83 2.23
C SER A 27 -8.42 3.24 2.02
N ARG A 28 -7.70 3.47 0.92
CA ARG A 28 -7.20 4.79 0.55
C ARG A 28 -7.07 4.98 -0.95
N GLY A 29 -7.65 6.05 -1.43
CA GLY A 29 -7.38 6.58 -2.78
C GLY A 29 -6.08 7.38 -2.83
N PHE A 30 -5.31 7.23 -3.91
CA PHE A 30 -4.17 8.07 -4.24
C PHE A 30 -4.11 8.29 -5.75
N HIS A 31 -3.64 9.47 -6.15
CA HIS A 31 -3.44 9.79 -7.55
C HIS A 31 -2.01 9.54 -7.97
N LYS A 32 -1.84 9.15 -9.24
CA LYS A 32 -0.51 9.01 -9.83
C LYS A 32 0.15 10.40 -9.86
N PRO A 33 1.36 10.57 -9.29
CA PRO A 33 2.05 11.86 -9.35
C PRO A 33 2.26 12.26 -10.82
N THR A 34 1.95 13.51 -11.13
CA THR A 34 2.07 14.08 -12.48
C THR A 34 3.54 14.24 -12.85
N GLY A 35 3.93 13.87 -14.07
CA GLY A 35 5.32 13.96 -14.54
C GLY A 35 6.10 12.64 -14.55
N LEU A 36 5.41 11.51 -14.45
CA LEU A 36 6.00 10.18 -14.68
C LEU A 36 6.18 9.92 -16.18
N GLU A 37 7.38 9.55 -16.55
CA GLU A 37 7.71 9.01 -17.85
C GLU A 37 7.14 7.58 -17.99
N PRO A 38 6.83 7.11 -19.20
CA PRO A 38 6.40 5.73 -19.42
C PRO A 38 7.46 4.69 -19.03
N SER A 39 8.72 5.10 -18.87
CA SER A 39 9.83 4.26 -18.42
C SER A 39 10.03 4.24 -16.90
N ASP A 40 9.28 5.05 -16.14
CA ASP A 40 9.33 5.04 -14.68
C ASP A 40 8.66 3.80 -14.10
N ARG A 41 9.37 3.14 -13.18
CA ARG A 41 8.80 2.03 -12.40
C ARG A 41 8.33 2.52 -11.05
N MET A 42 7.11 2.16 -10.68
CA MET A 42 6.55 2.47 -9.38
C MET A 42 6.54 1.23 -8.49
N TRP A 43 7.07 1.41 -7.29
CA TRP A 43 7.22 0.39 -6.26
C TRP A 43 6.41 0.78 -5.03
N LEU A 44 5.42 -0.04 -4.69
CA LEU A 44 4.71 0.05 -3.42
C LEU A 44 5.52 -0.70 -2.37
N VAL A 45 5.98 0.03 -1.36
CA VAL A 45 6.66 -0.53 -0.19
C VAL A 45 5.74 -0.41 1.01
N VAL A 46 5.34 -1.54 1.58
CA VAL A 46 4.54 -1.61 2.79
C VAL A 46 5.39 -2.21 3.90
N SER A 47 5.39 -1.61 5.09
CA SER A 47 6.19 -2.09 6.22
C SER A 47 5.41 -2.01 7.53
N GLY A 48 5.72 -2.93 8.44
CA GLY A 48 5.06 -3.06 9.74
C GLY A 48 3.76 -3.85 9.70
N LEU A 49 3.35 -4.41 8.56
CA LEU A 49 2.13 -5.19 8.46
C LEU A 49 2.24 -6.55 9.17
N PRO A 50 1.19 -7.00 9.86
CA PRO A 50 1.17 -8.30 10.54
C PRO A 50 1.13 -9.48 9.56
N ALA A 51 1.36 -10.68 10.10
CA ALA A 51 1.18 -11.91 9.35
C ALA A 51 -0.29 -12.06 8.91
N GLY A 52 -0.54 -12.55 7.69
CA GLY A 52 -1.91 -12.81 7.23
C GLY A 52 -2.71 -11.57 6.84
N CYS A 53 -2.06 -10.41 6.68
CA CYS A 53 -2.72 -9.26 6.05
C CYS A 53 -2.81 -9.44 4.52
N THR A 54 -3.86 -8.89 3.94
CA THR A 54 -4.06 -8.85 2.48
C THR A 54 -3.94 -7.43 2.01
N VAL A 55 -3.11 -7.19 0.99
CA VAL A 55 -2.96 -5.88 0.35
C VAL A 55 -3.55 -5.98 -1.05
N VAL A 56 -4.45 -5.07 -1.39
CA VAL A 56 -5.11 -4.99 -2.69
C VAL A 56 -4.84 -3.61 -3.27
N VAL A 57 -4.46 -3.54 -4.55
CA VAL A 57 -4.18 -2.30 -5.27
C VAL A 57 -4.97 -2.31 -6.56
N ASN A 58 -5.86 -1.33 -6.75
CA ASN A 58 -6.72 -1.25 -7.94
C ASN A 58 -7.42 -2.58 -8.23
N GLU A 59 -8.03 -3.16 -7.19
CA GLU A 59 -8.74 -4.45 -7.25
C GLU A 59 -7.81 -5.68 -7.49
N GLN A 60 -6.50 -5.48 -7.63
CA GLN A 60 -5.51 -6.54 -7.73
C GLN A 60 -4.95 -6.90 -6.36
N GLU A 61 -5.13 -8.15 -5.95
CA GLU A 61 -4.55 -8.67 -4.71
C GLU A 61 -3.03 -8.85 -4.87
N LEU A 62 -2.25 -8.12 -4.06
CA LEU A 62 -0.81 -8.27 -3.98
C LEU A 62 -0.45 -9.40 -3.01
N PRO A 63 0.68 -10.08 -3.23
CA PRO A 63 1.11 -11.14 -2.33
C PRO A 63 1.31 -10.60 -0.93
N ALA A 64 0.70 -11.22 0.08
CA ALA A 64 0.83 -10.79 1.47
C ALA A 64 2.31 -10.65 1.88
N PRO A 65 2.71 -9.53 2.52
CA PRO A 65 4.08 -9.37 2.98
C PRO A 65 4.38 -10.43 4.05
N ALA A 66 5.58 -10.98 4.03
CA ALA A 66 6.04 -11.84 5.12
C ALA A 66 6.04 -11.04 6.42
N ALA A 67 5.54 -11.64 7.50
CA ALA A 67 5.46 -11.02 8.81
C ALA A 67 6.80 -10.37 9.21
N ASN A 68 6.76 -9.13 9.68
CA ASN A 68 7.94 -8.33 10.06
C ASN A 68 8.94 -7.99 8.92
N LYS A 69 8.58 -8.20 7.65
CA LYS A 69 9.40 -7.75 6.52
C LYS A 69 8.67 -6.71 5.69
N PRO A 70 9.39 -5.70 5.16
CA PRO A 70 8.79 -4.78 4.20
C PRO A 70 8.44 -5.56 2.91
N GLY A 71 7.18 -5.55 2.52
CA GLY A 71 6.73 -6.00 1.22
C GLY A 71 7.03 -4.93 0.18
N GLN A 72 7.68 -5.30 -0.92
CA GLN A 72 7.95 -4.42 -2.04
C GLN A 72 7.28 -5.00 -3.28
N TYR A 73 6.40 -4.23 -3.91
CA TYR A 73 5.60 -4.66 -5.04
C TYR A 73 5.75 -3.67 -6.17
N GLU A 74 6.11 -4.15 -7.35
CA GLU A 74 6.06 -3.32 -8.55
C GLU A 74 4.59 -3.17 -8.96
N VAL A 75 4.08 -1.94 -8.88
CA VAL A 75 2.68 -1.59 -9.19
C VAL A 75 2.57 -0.76 -10.46
N THR A 76 3.69 -0.57 -11.20
CA THR A 76 3.77 0.24 -12.42
C THR A 76 2.63 0.00 -13.40
N GLU A 77 2.36 -1.28 -13.71
CA GLU A 77 1.33 -1.67 -14.68
C GLU A 77 -0.08 -1.62 -14.10
N LEU A 78 -0.21 -1.67 -12.77
CA LEU A 78 -1.47 -1.59 -12.06
C LEU A 78 -1.92 -0.15 -11.84
N LEU A 79 -1.02 0.83 -12.01
CA LEU A 79 -1.28 2.22 -11.69
C LEU A 79 -1.91 3.00 -12.85
N GLY A 80 -3.13 3.47 -12.64
CA GLY A 80 -3.83 4.42 -13.50
C GLY A 80 -3.79 5.86 -12.99
N ASP A 81 -4.65 6.71 -13.54
CA ASP A 81 -4.82 8.12 -13.10
C ASP A 81 -5.37 8.23 -11.68
N THR A 82 -6.23 7.28 -11.30
CA THR A 82 -6.83 7.16 -9.96
C THR A 82 -6.54 5.77 -9.44
N ASN A 83 -5.93 5.70 -8.27
CA ASN A 83 -5.54 4.43 -7.68
C ASN A 83 -6.15 4.25 -6.30
N ARG A 84 -6.43 3.01 -5.92
CA ARG A 84 -6.93 2.67 -4.59
C ARG A 84 -6.09 1.55 -3.98
N ILE A 85 -5.65 1.73 -2.75
CA ILE A 85 -5.06 0.67 -1.93
C ILE A 85 -6.08 0.27 -0.88
N GLU A 86 -6.24 -1.03 -0.68
CA GLU A 86 -7.04 -1.62 0.38
C GLU A 86 -6.19 -2.62 1.14
N ILE A 87 -6.15 -2.51 2.46
CA ILE A 87 -5.34 -3.37 3.33
C ILE A 87 -6.27 -4.00 4.33
N THR A 88 -6.45 -5.30 4.26
CA THR A 88 -7.25 -6.07 5.20
C THR A 88 -6.33 -6.70 6.22
N VAL A 89 -6.57 -6.41 7.50
CA VAL A 89 -5.79 -6.92 8.63
C VAL A 89 -6.72 -7.76 9.52
N PRO A 90 -6.38 -9.00 9.88
CA PRO A 90 -7.19 -9.80 10.79
C PRO A 90 -7.20 -9.18 12.21
N ALA A 91 -8.35 -9.28 12.88
CA ALA A 91 -8.60 -8.66 14.19
C ALA A 91 -7.78 -9.25 15.35
N GLU A 92 -7.16 -10.41 15.15
CA GLU A 92 -6.13 -10.92 16.08
C GLU A 92 -5.00 -9.90 16.32
N HIS A 93 -4.86 -8.89 15.44
CA HIS A 93 -3.93 -7.78 15.52
C HIS A 93 -4.61 -6.41 15.78
N GLU A 94 -5.73 -6.37 16.50
CA GLU A 94 -6.39 -5.15 17.00
C GLU A 94 -5.43 -4.32 17.88
N GLN A 95 -4.63 -3.44 17.26
CA GLN A 95 -3.96 -2.36 17.98
C GLN A 95 -4.78 -1.07 17.82
N PRO A 96 -5.25 -0.44 18.93
CA PRO A 96 -6.00 0.80 18.90
C PRO A 96 -5.05 2.00 18.70
N VAL A 97 -4.52 2.17 17.50
CA VAL A 97 -3.70 3.34 17.11
C VAL A 97 -3.97 3.71 15.64
N PRO A 98 -3.83 5.00 15.25
CA PRO A 98 -3.91 5.40 13.84
C PRO A 98 -2.94 4.57 13.00
N PHE A 99 -3.36 4.17 11.79
CA PHE A 99 -2.63 3.35 10.81
C PHE A 99 -1.11 3.36 11.05
N PRO A 100 -0.57 2.41 11.84
CA PRO A 100 0.82 2.44 12.31
C PRO A 100 1.78 1.96 11.23
N TYR A 101 1.26 1.55 10.08
CA TYR A 101 2.01 0.93 9.01
C TYR A 101 2.62 1.99 8.09
N ASP A 102 3.84 1.71 7.64
CA ASP A 102 4.56 2.58 6.76
C ASP A 102 4.32 2.16 5.31
N VAL A 103 3.47 2.90 4.61
CA VAL A 103 3.19 2.68 3.19
C VAL A 103 3.84 3.80 2.38
N ARG A 104 4.75 3.41 1.48
CA ARG A 104 5.47 4.31 0.57
C ARG A 104 5.29 3.89 -0.86
N LEU A 105 5.17 4.86 -1.75
CA LEU A 105 5.32 4.70 -3.18
C LEU A 105 6.68 5.26 -3.58
N GLY A 106 7.56 4.41 -4.06
CA GLY A 106 8.83 4.79 -4.67
C GLY A 106 8.71 4.83 -6.18
N ILE A 107 9.26 5.86 -6.80
CA ILE A 107 9.45 5.98 -8.25
C ILE A 107 10.91 5.70 -8.53
N VAL A 108 11.16 4.79 -9.47
CA VAL A 108 12.48 4.43 -9.96
C VAL A 108 12.50 4.74 -11.46
N GLY A 109 13.14 5.87 -11.80
CA GLY A 109 13.40 6.22 -13.19
C GLY A 109 14.45 5.31 -13.79
N CYS A 110 14.23 4.93 -15.05
CA CYS A 110 15.25 4.30 -15.87
C CYS A 110 16.05 5.41 -16.55
N GLU A 111 17.27 5.67 -16.07
CA GLU A 111 18.23 6.60 -16.70
C GLU A 111 18.71 6.08 -18.07
#